data_AF-A0A812THF4-F1
#
_entry.id   AF-A0A812THF4-F1
#
_cell.length_a   1.000
_cell.length_b   1.000
_cell.length_c   1.000
_cell.angle_alpha   90.00
_cell.angle_beta   90.00
_cell.angle_gamma   90.00
#
_symmetry.space_group_name_H-M   'P 1'
#
loop_
_entity.id
_entity.type
_entity.pdbx_description
1 polymer ?
#
loop_
_entity_poly.entity_id
_entity_poly.type
_entity_poly.pdbx_seq_one_letter_code
_entity_poly.pdbx_strand_id
1 'polypeptide(L)'
;MAEREEDTWEVEELSTESASEEEPEESPEQEADAAEEAQLPRQEEIDLAPSQVFFTHDHISSKFRSGTLIDDAVRDIINGDKAFDDFPSILCTRFREKLFSINNRRLFVARVLEQMGCLHLIHIVVVALDDPYLQREGDGGLTKWERSFSTTNGGKFVRVRSDFWKFQALAMPEKPIRARGAARQVTAPRSVLIWQGTAALKKNDDPNPRKRLQEAKWKLQQSLPSDILDQIGNTYCISWEIITHPRSCCETYASLELPKLSGGRASNA
;
A
#
# COMPACT_ATOMS: atom_id res chain seq x y z
N MET A 1 11.81 -37.27 -36.82
CA MET A 1 12.97 -36.53 -37.35
C MET A 1 12.38 -35.37 -38.14
N ALA A 2 12.36 -34.18 -37.54
CA ALA A 2 11.84 -32.97 -38.17
C ALA A 2 13.02 -32.00 -38.21
N GLU A 3 13.40 -31.64 -39.43
CA GLU A 3 14.56 -30.82 -39.76
C GLU A 3 14.30 -29.38 -39.31
N ARG A 4 15.29 -28.81 -38.62
CA ARG A 4 15.24 -27.48 -38.02
C ARG A 4 16.06 -26.57 -38.92
N GLU A 5 15.38 -25.75 -39.69
CA GLU A 5 16.01 -24.72 -40.53
C GLU A 5 16.55 -23.62 -39.61
N GLU A 6 17.85 -23.37 -39.71
CA GLU A 6 18.58 -22.34 -38.97
C GLU A 6 18.54 -21.04 -39.79
N ASP A 7 17.69 -20.11 -39.35
CA ASP A 7 17.55 -18.81 -40.00
C ASP A 7 18.69 -17.89 -39.52
N THR A 8 19.60 -17.60 -40.45
CA THR A 8 20.84 -16.86 -40.24
C THR A 8 20.54 -15.40 -40.51
N TRP A 9 20.38 -14.58 -39.47
CA TRP A 9 20.13 -13.16 -39.62
C TRP A 9 21.46 -12.43 -39.86
N GLU A 10 21.64 -11.95 -41.09
CA GLU A 10 22.74 -11.06 -41.47
C GLU A 10 22.59 -9.72 -40.72
N VAL A 11 23.66 -9.32 -40.04
CA VAL A 11 23.77 -8.06 -39.31
C VAL A 11 24.26 -7.00 -40.30
N GLU A 12 23.35 -6.19 -40.83
CA GLU A 12 23.73 -5.03 -41.63
C GLU A 12 24.36 -3.96 -40.72
N GLU A 13 25.59 -3.59 -41.07
CA GLU A 13 26.40 -2.60 -40.38
C GLU A 13 25.77 -1.21 -40.51
N LEU A 14 25.30 -0.68 -39.38
CA LEU A 14 24.73 0.65 -39.27
C LEU A 14 25.84 1.70 -39.44
N SER A 15 25.90 2.32 -40.62
CA SER A 15 26.81 3.43 -40.92
C SER A 15 26.57 4.61 -39.98
N THR A 16 27.63 4.98 -39.27
CA THR A 16 27.66 6.11 -38.33
C THR A 16 27.96 7.38 -39.11
N GLU A 17 26.94 8.00 -39.68
CA GLU A 17 27.08 9.32 -40.31
C GLU A 17 27.26 10.39 -39.22
N SER A 18 28.39 11.09 -39.33
CA SER A 18 28.83 12.15 -38.44
C SER A 18 27.95 13.39 -38.66
N ALA A 19 27.03 13.63 -37.73
CA ALA A 19 26.24 14.84 -37.66
C ALA A 19 27.10 15.98 -37.09
N SER A 20 27.24 17.03 -37.89
CA SER A 20 27.88 18.30 -37.58
C SER A 20 27.26 18.97 -36.35
N GLU A 21 28.14 19.40 -35.44
CA GLU A 21 27.84 20.29 -34.31
C GLU A 21 27.47 21.68 -34.84
N GLU A 22 26.19 21.90 -35.16
CA GLU A 22 25.64 23.25 -35.25
C GLU A 22 25.29 23.71 -33.83
N GLU A 23 26.00 24.73 -33.34
CA GLU A 23 25.63 25.37 -32.07
C GLU A 23 24.27 26.07 -32.24
N PRO A 24 23.27 25.72 -31.42
CA PRO A 24 21.95 26.33 -31.52
C PRO A 24 22.04 27.80 -31.07
N GLU A 25 21.76 28.72 -31.98
CA GLU A 25 21.51 30.12 -31.64
C GLU A 25 20.28 30.18 -30.72
N GLU A 26 20.52 30.42 -29.43
CA GLU A 26 19.48 30.60 -28.41
C GLU A 26 18.64 31.84 -28.77
N SER A 27 17.45 31.59 -29.32
CA SER A 27 16.47 32.62 -29.62
C SER A 27 15.89 33.19 -28.32
N PRO A 28 15.98 34.51 -28.07
CA PRO A 28 15.48 35.16 -26.86
C PRO A 28 13.94 35.12 -26.71
N GLU A 29 13.21 34.51 -27.65
CA GLU A 29 11.77 34.33 -27.56
C GLU A 29 11.36 33.09 -26.74
N GLN A 30 12.30 32.22 -26.35
CA GLN A 30 12.00 31.01 -25.55
C GLN A 30 11.98 31.24 -24.03
N GLU A 31 12.42 32.40 -23.52
CA GLU A 31 12.38 32.70 -22.07
C GLU A 31 11.00 33.19 -21.58
N ALA A 32 10.12 33.65 -22.47
CA ALA A 32 8.81 34.17 -22.07
C ALA A 32 7.79 33.06 -21.73
N ASP A 33 7.88 31.89 -22.36
CA ASP A 33 6.93 30.78 -22.13
C ASP A 33 7.29 29.93 -20.90
N ALA A 34 8.57 29.88 -20.50
CA ALA A 34 9.01 29.15 -19.31
C ALA A 34 8.60 29.83 -17.99
N ALA A 35 8.30 31.13 -18.02
CA ALA A 35 7.89 31.91 -16.85
C ALA A 35 6.40 31.77 -16.51
N GLU A 36 5.55 31.43 -17.49
CA GLU A 36 4.10 31.31 -17.31
C GLU A 36 3.69 29.90 -16.81
N GLU A 37 4.50 28.87 -17.09
CA GLU A 37 4.27 27.50 -16.61
C GLU A 37 4.53 27.32 -15.09
N ALA A 38 5.13 28.32 -14.42
CA ALA A 38 5.61 28.22 -13.04
C ALA A 38 4.57 28.58 -11.94
N GLN A 39 3.32 28.88 -12.28
CA GLN A 39 2.29 29.26 -11.30
C GLN A 39 1.00 28.42 -11.38
N LEU A 40 1.10 27.15 -11.78
CA LEU A 40 0.00 26.24 -11.49
C LEU A 40 -0.25 26.23 -9.97
N PRO A 41 -1.51 26.42 -9.54
CA PRO A 41 -1.84 26.51 -8.12
C PRO A 41 -1.31 25.26 -7.41
N ARG A 42 -0.49 25.45 -6.38
CA ARG A 42 0.06 24.35 -5.58
C ARG A 42 -1.09 23.47 -5.10
N GLN A 43 -1.06 22.21 -5.51
CA GLN A 43 -2.03 21.22 -5.05
C GLN A 43 -1.77 20.95 -3.56
N GLU A 44 -2.84 20.89 -2.76
CA GLU A 44 -2.73 20.60 -1.33
C GLU A 44 -2.67 19.07 -1.15
N GLU A 45 -1.56 18.56 -0.64
CA GLU A 45 -1.37 17.13 -0.34
C GLU A 45 -1.68 16.86 1.13
N ILE A 46 -2.49 15.84 1.41
CA ILE A 46 -2.93 15.51 2.78
C ILE A 46 -3.02 13.99 2.94
N ASP A 47 -2.57 13.48 4.09
CA ASP A 47 -2.84 12.12 4.51
C ASP A 47 -4.10 12.05 5.38
N LEU A 48 -5.10 11.28 4.95
CA LEU A 48 -6.41 11.20 5.60
C LEU A 48 -6.90 9.76 5.67
N ALA A 49 -7.81 9.48 6.61
CA ALA A 49 -8.47 8.18 6.66
C ALA A 49 -9.44 8.04 5.46
N PRO A 50 -9.47 6.89 4.75
CA PRO A 50 -10.39 6.68 3.61
C PRO A 50 -11.86 6.94 3.93
N SER A 51 -12.26 6.71 5.18
CA SER A 51 -13.58 7.03 5.73
C SER A 51 -13.97 8.51 5.64
N GLN A 52 -12.99 9.41 5.64
CA GLN A 52 -13.23 10.88 5.62
C GLN A 52 -13.45 11.43 4.21
N VAL A 53 -13.17 10.65 3.17
CA VAL A 53 -13.32 11.06 1.76
C VAL A 53 -14.61 10.50 1.17
N PHE A 54 -15.41 11.32 0.51
CA PHE A 54 -16.71 10.97 -0.06
C PHE A 54 -16.61 10.59 -1.54
N PHE A 55 -17.55 9.78 -2.02
CA PHE A 55 -17.67 9.42 -3.43
C PHE A 55 -18.41 10.50 -4.22
N THR A 56 -17.96 10.80 -5.45
CA THR A 56 -18.71 11.67 -6.37
C THR A 56 -19.79 10.93 -7.13
N HIS A 57 -19.64 9.62 -7.34
CA HIS A 57 -20.58 8.79 -8.10
C HIS A 57 -21.47 7.94 -7.19
N ASP A 58 -22.64 7.54 -7.70
CA ASP A 58 -23.48 6.51 -7.05
C ASP A 58 -23.18 5.08 -7.50
N HIS A 59 -22.53 4.94 -8.65
CA HIS A 59 -22.22 3.65 -9.24
C HIS A 59 -20.82 3.69 -9.85
N ILE A 60 -20.06 2.62 -9.64
CA ILE A 60 -18.72 2.47 -10.22
C ILE A 60 -18.61 1.13 -10.96
N SER A 61 -17.78 1.11 -12.00
CA SER A 61 -17.41 -0.14 -12.68
C SER A 61 -16.60 -1.03 -11.75
N SER A 62 -16.77 -2.36 -11.85
CA SER A 62 -15.99 -3.37 -11.12
C SER A 62 -14.56 -3.58 -11.68
N LYS A 63 -14.18 -2.85 -12.72
CA LYS A 63 -12.90 -2.98 -13.43
C LYS A 63 -12.21 -1.63 -13.53
N PHE A 64 -10.88 -1.60 -13.37
CA PHE A 64 -10.05 -0.43 -13.62
C PHE A 64 -9.89 -0.18 -15.12
N ARG A 65 -9.42 1.02 -15.50
CA ARG A 65 -9.11 1.32 -16.91
C ARG A 65 -8.02 0.41 -17.47
N SER A 66 -7.10 -0.07 -16.63
CA SER A 66 -6.02 -1.00 -16.98
C SER A 66 -6.52 -2.39 -17.38
N GLY A 67 -7.72 -2.78 -16.95
CA GLY A 67 -8.22 -4.13 -17.14
C GLY A 67 -8.36 -4.95 -15.85
N THR A 68 -7.68 -4.53 -14.78
CA THR A 68 -7.69 -5.25 -13.50
C THR A 68 -9.08 -5.16 -12.84
N LEU A 69 -9.59 -6.26 -12.28
CA LEU A 69 -10.80 -6.21 -11.48
C LEU A 69 -10.51 -5.57 -10.12
N ILE A 70 -11.49 -4.85 -9.57
CA ILE A 70 -11.37 -4.24 -8.24
C ILE A 70 -11.17 -5.32 -7.17
N ASP A 71 -11.87 -6.44 -7.29
CA ASP A 71 -11.78 -7.53 -6.31
C ASP A 71 -10.40 -8.19 -6.34
N ASP A 72 -9.81 -8.34 -7.52
CA ASP A 72 -8.46 -8.88 -7.66
C ASP A 72 -7.44 -7.92 -7.04
N ALA A 73 -7.57 -6.62 -7.29
CA ALA A 73 -6.72 -5.62 -6.63
C ALA A 73 -6.83 -5.66 -5.10
N VAL A 74 -8.04 -5.80 -4.55
CA VAL A 74 -8.23 -5.93 -3.09
C VAL A 74 -7.54 -7.19 -2.56
N ARG A 75 -7.71 -8.33 -3.25
CA ARG A 75 -7.07 -9.60 -2.84
C ARG A 75 -5.55 -9.52 -2.93
N ASP A 76 -5.00 -8.99 -4.02
CA ASP A 76 -3.56 -8.80 -4.21
C ASP A 76 -2.97 -7.99 -3.05
N ILE A 77 -3.64 -6.92 -2.62
CA ILE A 77 -3.14 -6.08 -1.51
C ILE A 77 -3.25 -6.81 -0.17
N ILE A 78 -4.36 -7.50 0.10
CA ILE A 78 -4.53 -8.29 1.34
C ILE A 78 -3.48 -9.39 1.44
N ASN A 79 -3.14 -10.03 0.32
CA ASN A 79 -2.13 -11.08 0.26
C ASN A 79 -0.70 -10.53 0.36
N GLY A 80 -0.51 -9.22 0.22
CA GLY A 80 0.81 -8.58 0.15
C GLY A 80 1.50 -8.71 -1.20
N ASP A 81 0.77 -9.11 -2.26
CA ASP A 81 1.27 -9.19 -3.63
C ASP A 81 1.44 -7.79 -4.26
N LYS A 82 0.71 -6.78 -3.74
CA LYS A 82 0.80 -5.36 -4.14
C LYS A 82 0.68 -4.43 -2.95
N ALA A 83 1.36 -3.30 -3.00
CA ALA A 83 1.15 -2.22 -2.04
C ALA A 83 -0.01 -1.32 -2.50
N PHE A 84 -0.71 -0.67 -1.57
CA PHE A 84 -1.71 0.33 -1.95
C PHE A 84 -1.06 1.55 -2.61
N ASP A 85 0.19 1.86 -2.24
CA ASP A 85 0.96 2.98 -2.80
C ASP A 85 1.37 2.77 -4.26
N ASP A 86 1.22 1.55 -4.79
CA ASP A 86 1.36 1.26 -6.23
C ASP A 86 0.22 1.88 -7.06
N PHE A 87 -0.88 2.27 -6.42
CA PHE A 87 -1.94 3.02 -7.08
C PHE A 87 -1.57 4.50 -7.15
N PRO A 88 -1.83 5.19 -8.27
CA PRO A 88 -1.64 6.63 -8.30
C PRO A 88 -2.54 7.32 -7.28
N SER A 89 -2.05 8.44 -6.73
CA SER A 89 -2.71 9.21 -5.68
C SER A 89 -4.18 9.51 -6.00
N ILE A 90 -4.99 9.57 -4.97
CA ILE A 90 -6.42 9.85 -5.13
C ILE A 90 -6.61 11.35 -5.27
N LEU A 91 -7.12 11.77 -6.43
CA LEU A 91 -7.52 13.15 -6.66
C LEU A 91 -8.85 13.42 -5.95
N CYS A 92 -8.87 14.47 -5.14
CA CYS A 92 -10.01 14.92 -4.37
C CYS A 92 -10.28 16.40 -4.64
N THR A 93 -11.52 16.84 -4.44
CA THR A 93 -11.86 18.27 -4.46
C THR A 93 -12.76 18.63 -3.28
N ARG A 94 -12.64 19.87 -2.78
CA ARG A 94 -13.48 20.38 -1.71
C ARG A 94 -14.79 20.91 -2.29
N PHE A 95 -15.91 20.34 -1.85
CA PHE A 95 -17.24 20.81 -2.22
C PHE A 95 -18.17 20.75 -1.01
N ARG A 96 -18.80 21.89 -0.66
CA ARG A 96 -19.68 22.01 0.51
C ARG A 96 -19.04 21.46 1.79
N GLU A 97 -17.81 21.92 2.09
CA GLU A 97 -17.02 21.55 3.28
C GLU A 97 -16.63 20.06 3.37
N LYS A 98 -16.81 19.29 2.30
CA LYS A 98 -16.46 17.87 2.24
C LYS A 98 -15.45 17.61 1.13
N LEU A 99 -14.64 16.58 1.32
CA LEU A 99 -13.70 16.10 0.31
C LEU A 99 -14.36 15.00 -0.52
N PHE A 100 -14.45 15.22 -1.82
CA PHE A 100 -15.02 14.28 -2.77
C PHE A 100 -13.95 13.74 -3.71
N SER A 101 -13.89 12.41 -3.88
CA SER A 101 -12.92 11.74 -4.73
C SER A 101 -13.36 11.70 -6.20
N ILE A 102 -12.48 12.14 -7.08
CA ILE A 102 -12.64 11.98 -8.54
C ILE A 102 -12.35 10.53 -8.95
N ASN A 103 -11.49 9.82 -8.21
CA ASN A 103 -11.07 8.44 -8.49
C ASN A 103 -11.84 7.40 -7.64
N ASN A 104 -13.16 7.38 -7.74
CA ASN A 104 -14.06 6.56 -6.91
C ASN A 104 -13.71 5.06 -6.80
N ARG A 105 -13.17 4.43 -7.86
CA ARG A 105 -12.75 3.02 -7.82
C ARG A 105 -11.58 2.79 -6.85
N ARG A 106 -10.62 3.71 -6.78
CA ARG A 106 -9.48 3.63 -5.84
C ARG A 106 -9.94 3.90 -4.42
N LEU A 107 -10.80 4.90 -4.22
CA LEU A 107 -11.39 5.17 -2.91
C LEU A 107 -12.19 3.97 -2.38
N PHE A 108 -12.89 3.24 -3.26
CA PHE A 108 -13.59 2.02 -2.87
C PHE A 108 -12.61 0.97 -2.32
N VAL A 109 -11.52 0.69 -3.03
CA VAL A 109 -10.46 -0.22 -2.56
C VAL A 109 -9.91 0.25 -1.22
N ALA A 110 -9.55 1.53 -1.11
CA ALA A 110 -9.02 2.10 0.14
C ALA A 110 -9.96 1.91 1.33
N ARG A 111 -11.26 2.16 1.17
CA ARG A 111 -12.27 1.98 2.22
C ARG A 111 -12.48 0.52 2.60
N VAL A 112 -12.46 -0.39 1.63
CA VAL A 112 -12.51 -1.83 1.91
C VAL A 112 -11.29 -2.24 2.75
N LEU A 113 -10.09 -1.82 2.37
CA LEU A 113 -8.87 -2.12 3.10
C LEU A 113 -8.86 -1.49 4.50
N GLU A 114 -9.43 -0.29 4.66
CA GLU A 114 -9.62 0.35 5.96
C GLU A 114 -10.54 -0.45 6.88
N GLN A 115 -11.69 -0.90 6.39
CA GLN A 115 -12.60 -1.74 7.18
C GLN A 115 -12.03 -3.12 7.49
N MET A 116 -11.10 -3.61 6.67
CA MET A 116 -10.38 -4.86 6.92
C MET A 116 -9.17 -4.69 7.85
N GLY A 117 -8.83 -3.46 8.25
CA GLY A 117 -7.68 -3.16 9.10
C GLY A 117 -6.33 -3.25 8.39
N CYS A 118 -6.32 -3.27 7.06
CA CYS A 118 -5.11 -3.34 6.23
C CYS A 118 -4.54 -1.95 5.88
N LEU A 119 -5.36 -0.89 5.96
CA LEU A 119 -4.98 0.46 5.57
C LEU A 119 -5.59 1.48 6.54
N HIS A 120 -4.82 2.45 7.04
CA HIS A 120 -5.34 3.45 7.98
C HIS A 120 -5.43 4.85 7.38
N LEU A 121 -4.44 5.21 6.56
CA LEU A 121 -4.32 6.51 5.93
C LEU A 121 -4.09 6.32 4.43
N ILE A 122 -4.57 7.28 3.64
CA ILE A 122 -4.29 7.41 2.22
C ILE A 122 -3.74 8.79 1.94
N HIS A 123 -2.78 8.83 1.03
CA HIS A 123 -2.28 10.07 0.47
C HIS A 123 -3.25 10.59 -0.60
N ILE A 124 -3.76 11.80 -0.41
CA ILE A 124 -4.67 12.45 -1.35
C ILE A 124 -4.11 13.78 -1.85
N VAL A 125 -4.46 14.11 -3.08
CA VAL A 125 -4.14 15.39 -3.71
C VAL A 125 -5.44 16.16 -3.88
N VAL A 126 -5.54 17.31 -3.22
CA VAL A 126 -6.71 18.18 -3.26
C VAL A 126 -6.54 19.20 -4.38
N VAL A 127 -7.43 19.13 -5.36
CA VAL A 127 -7.51 20.07 -6.48
C VAL A 127 -8.66 21.05 -6.26
N ALA A 128 -8.42 22.32 -6.59
CA ALA A 128 -9.42 23.37 -6.54
C ALA A 128 -10.55 23.09 -7.54
N LEU A 129 -11.76 23.58 -7.28
CA LEU A 129 -12.92 23.26 -8.14
C LEU A 129 -12.77 23.87 -9.54
N ASP A 130 -12.08 25.01 -9.63
CA ASP A 130 -11.71 25.76 -10.84
C ASP A 130 -10.41 25.25 -11.50
N ASP A 131 -9.81 24.17 -10.99
CA ASP A 131 -8.61 23.56 -11.58
C ASP A 131 -8.85 23.19 -13.05
N PRO A 132 -7.92 23.50 -13.98
CA PRO A 132 -8.05 23.20 -15.41
C PRO A 132 -8.39 21.73 -15.70
N TYR A 133 -7.92 20.78 -14.88
CA TYR A 133 -8.25 19.37 -15.00
C TYR A 133 -9.74 19.10 -14.74
N LEU A 134 -10.33 19.76 -13.72
CA LEU A 134 -11.75 19.63 -13.40
C LEU A 134 -12.65 20.40 -14.35
N GLN A 135 -12.17 21.54 -14.85
CA GLN A 135 -12.88 22.38 -15.81
C GLN A 135 -12.81 21.83 -17.24
N ARG A 136 -11.96 20.84 -17.52
CA ARG A 136 -11.88 20.21 -18.84
C ARG A 136 -13.23 19.62 -19.26
N GLU A 137 -13.84 20.26 -20.24
CA GLU A 137 -15.03 19.76 -20.93
C GLU A 137 -14.69 18.46 -21.65
N GLY A 138 -15.70 17.61 -21.83
CA GLY A 138 -15.60 16.61 -22.89
C GLY A 138 -16.95 16.47 -23.56
N ASP A 139 -17.25 15.26 -24.04
CA ASP A 139 -18.45 15.04 -24.85
C ASP A 139 -19.71 15.56 -24.12
N GLY A 140 -20.41 16.48 -24.77
CA GLY A 140 -21.62 17.13 -24.25
C GLY A 140 -21.41 18.48 -23.55
N GLY A 141 -20.19 19.07 -23.58
CA GLY A 141 -19.93 20.41 -23.03
C GLY A 141 -19.99 20.48 -21.50
N LEU A 142 -20.02 19.33 -20.84
CA LEU A 142 -19.99 19.24 -19.38
C LEU A 142 -18.56 19.07 -18.90
N THR A 143 -18.23 19.80 -17.83
CA THR A 143 -16.93 19.72 -17.17
C THR A 143 -16.67 18.33 -16.59
N LYS A 144 -15.42 18.04 -16.23
CA LYS A 144 -15.08 16.78 -15.58
C LYS A 144 -15.78 16.64 -14.23
N TRP A 145 -15.90 17.72 -13.46
CA TRP A 145 -16.61 17.74 -12.18
C TRP A 145 -18.11 17.42 -12.35
N GLU A 146 -18.81 18.12 -13.24
CA GLU A 146 -20.26 17.93 -13.45
C GLU A 146 -20.60 16.50 -13.89
N ARG A 147 -19.77 15.90 -14.75
CA ARG A 147 -19.94 14.48 -15.14
C ARG A 147 -19.63 13.51 -14.00
N SER A 148 -18.76 13.91 -13.07
CA SER A 148 -18.31 13.05 -11.98
C SER A 148 -19.24 13.10 -10.77
N PHE A 149 -19.88 14.25 -10.51
CA PHE A 149 -20.73 14.49 -9.34
C PHE A 149 -22.18 14.04 -9.59
N SER A 150 -22.40 12.72 -9.51
CA SER A 150 -23.71 12.09 -9.72
C SER A 150 -24.29 11.42 -8.47
N THR A 151 -23.73 11.69 -7.30
CA THR A 151 -24.17 11.02 -6.07
C THR A 151 -25.52 11.52 -5.56
N THR A 152 -26.41 10.58 -5.20
CA THR A 152 -27.72 10.84 -4.57
C THR A 152 -27.72 10.49 -3.07
N ASN A 153 -26.70 9.76 -2.60
CA ASN A 153 -26.58 9.35 -1.19
C ASN A 153 -25.59 10.23 -0.38
N GLY A 154 -25.19 11.37 -0.96
CA GLY A 154 -24.23 12.29 -0.36
C GLY A 154 -22.80 11.75 -0.32
N GLY A 155 -22.46 10.84 -1.24
CA GLY A 155 -21.12 10.27 -1.40
C GLY A 155 -20.72 9.29 -0.31
N LYS A 156 -21.68 8.71 0.42
CA LYS A 156 -21.37 7.84 1.57
C LYS A 156 -20.99 6.42 1.15
N PHE A 157 -21.54 5.93 0.04
CA PHE A 157 -21.27 4.59 -0.49
C PHE A 157 -21.45 4.61 -2.02
N VAL A 158 -20.94 3.58 -2.70
CA VAL A 158 -21.15 3.35 -4.13
C VAL A 158 -21.75 1.99 -4.40
N ARG A 159 -22.58 1.90 -5.42
CA ARG A 159 -23.03 0.61 -5.96
C ARG A 159 -21.94 0.05 -6.85
N VAL A 160 -21.49 -1.15 -6.55
CA VAL A 160 -20.49 -1.87 -7.33
C VAL A 160 -20.79 -3.37 -7.30
N ARG A 161 -20.54 -4.05 -8.42
CA ARG A 161 -20.56 -5.51 -8.49
C ARG A 161 -19.20 -6.04 -8.03
N SER A 162 -19.08 -6.29 -6.74
CA SER A 162 -17.84 -6.69 -6.05
C SER A 162 -18.20 -7.61 -4.90
N ASP A 163 -17.38 -8.62 -4.59
CA ASP A 163 -17.54 -9.46 -3.39
C ASP A 163 -17.32 -8.66 -2.08
N PHE A 164 -16.62 -7.54 -2.18
CA PHE A 164 -16.25 -6.68 -1.06
C PHE A 164 -17.21 -5.51 -0.83
N TRP A 165 -18.32 -5.42 -1.57
CA TRP A 165 -19.23 -4.27 -1.54
C TRP A 165 -19.75 -3.91 -0.14
N LYS A 166 -19.83 -4.88 0.77
CA LYS A 166 -20.28 -4.71 2.16
C LYS A 166 -19.26 -4.00 3.07
N PHE A 167 -17.99 -3.95 2.68
CA PHE A 167 -16.90 -3.38 3.47
C PHE A 167 -16.59 -1.92 3.11
N GLN A 168 -17.34 -1.28 2.19
CA GLN A 168 -17.09 0.12 1.83
C GLN A 168 -17.83 1.13 2.72
N ALA A 169 -18.91 0.66 3.36
CA ALA A 169 -19.76 1.52 4.14
C ALA A 169 -18.96 1.90 5.37
N LEU A 170 -18.93 3.20 5.67
CA LEU A 170 -18.68 3.65 7.01
C LEU A 170 -19.57 2.80 7.90
N ALA A 171 -18.99 1.92 8.71
CA ALA A 171 -19.74 1.31 9.78
C ALA A 171 -20.41 2.50 10.47
N MET A 172 -21.74 2.60 10.33
CA MET A 172 -22.52 3.56 11.10
C MET A 172 -22.01 3.32 12.51
N PRO A 173 -21.39 4.32 13.17
CA PRO A 173 -20.67 4.09 14.41
C PRO A 173 -21.59 3.23 15.25
N GLU A 174 -21.19 1.98 15.48
CA GLU A 174 -22.06 1.03 16.16
C GLU A 174 -22.50 1.76 17.41
N LYS A 175 -23.83 1.91 17.59
CA LYS A 175 -24.46 2.64 18.71
C LYS A 175 -23.47 2.63 19.85
N PRO A 176 -22.90 3.78 20.24
CA PRO A 176 -21.72 3.83 21.10
C PRO A 176 -21.96 2.79 22.18
N ILE A 177 -21.16 1.71 22.17
CA ILE A 177 -21.27 0.66 23.18
C ILE A 177 -21.27 1.45 24.46
N ARG A 178 -22.40 1.45 25.17
CA ARG A 178 -22.60 2.31 26.33
C ARG A 178 -21.56 1.87 27.35
N ALA A 179 -20.38 2.47 27.28
CA ALA A 179 -19.39 2.43 28.31
C ALA A 179 -20.03 3.17 29.48
N ARG A 180 -20.72 2.41 30.33
CA ARG A 180 -20.96 2.82 31.71
C ARG A 180 -19.59 2.99 32.34
N GLY A 181 -19.07 4.22 32.33
CA GLY A 181 -17.82 4.52 33.01
C GLY A 181 -17.20 5.81 32.50
N ALA A 182 -17.19 6.81 33.37
CA ALA A 182 -16.60 8.13 33.28
C ALA A 182 -15.46 8.34 32.26
N ALA A 183 -15.54 9.49 31.59
CA ALA A 183 -14.57 10.04 30.67
C ALA A 183 -13.14 10.02 31.24
N ARG A 184 -12.28 9.20 30.63
CA ARG A 184 -10.85 9.44 30.50
C ARG A 184 -10.55 9.52 29.02
N GLN A 185 -9.81 10.55 28.59
CA GLN A 185 -9.28 10.64 27.24
C GLN A 185 -8.42 9.39 26.98
N VAL A 186 -8.91 8.48 26.13
CA VAL A 186 -8.16 7.30 25.70
C VAL A 186 -7.35 7.71 24.48
N THR A 187 -6.07 7.95 24.68
CA THR A 187 -5.07 7.87 23.61
C THR A 187 -5.19 6.52 22.92
N ALA A 188 -5.24 6.49 21.58
CA ALA A 188 -5.34 5.27 20.80
C ALA A 188 -4.33 4.21 21.32
N PRO A 189 -4.77 2.95 21.53
CA PRO A 189 -3.90 1.91 22.05
C PRO A 189 -2.74 1.71 21.08
N ARG A 190 -1.51 1.96 21.55
CA ARG A 190 -0.30 1.65 20.79
C ARG A 190 -0.22 0.13 20.67
N SER A 191 -0.14 -0.41 19.46
CA SER A 191 0.19 -1.84 19.32
C SER A 191 1.67 -2.01 19.65
N VAL A 192 1.99 -2.99 20.52
CA VAL A 192 3.38 -3.39 20.78
C VAL A 192 3.52 -4.81 20.25
N LEU A 193 4.26 -4.95 19.15
CA LEU A 193 4.65 -6.26 18.63
C LEU A 193 5.79 -6.79 19.51
N ILE A 194 5.49 -7.72 20.40
CA ILE A 194 6.52 -8.41 21.18
C ILE A 194 7.06 -9.56 20.32
N TRP A 195 8.16 -9.29 19.62
CA TRP A 195 8.88 -10.31 18.86
C TRP A 195 9.74 -11.15 19.81
N GLN A 196 9.37 -12.42 20.01
CA GLN A 196 10.34 -13.41 20.48
C GLN A 196 11.03 -13.99 19.26
N GLY A 197 12.36 -13.89 19.25
CA GLY A 197 13.21 -14.31 18.15
C GLY A 197 12.83 -15.66 17.57
N THR A 198 12.96 -15.77 16.26
CA THR A 198 12.71 -17.00 15.49
C THR A 198 13.47 -18.17 16.11
N ALA A 199 12.78 -18.95 16.94
CA ALA A 199 13.33 -20.19 17.44
C ALA A 199 13.47 -21.11 16.22
N ALA A 200 14.72 -21.34 15.79
CA ALA A 200 15.02 -22.34 14.78
C ALA A 200 14.36 -23.66 15.20
N LEU A 201 13.49 -24.19 14.35
CA LEU A 201 12.78 -25.45 14.56
C LEU A 201 13.78 -26.52 15.01
N LYS A 202 13.69 -26.93 16.27
CA LYS A 202 14.51 -28.03 16.79
C LYS A 202 13.91 -29.32 16.25
N LYS A 203 14.76 -30.34 16.08
CA LYS A 203 14.38 -31.67 15.55
C LYS A 203 13.24 -32.35 16.33
N ASN A 204 12.95 -31.88 17.55
CA ASN A 204 11.94 -32.43 18.45
C ASN A 204 10.74 -31.51 18.71
N ASP A 205 10.62 -30.37 18.00
CA ASP A 205 9.47 -29.48 18.18
C ASP A 205 8.18 -30.09 17.59
N ASP A 206 7.03 -29.80 18.20
CA ASP A 206 5.74 -30.29 17.70
C ASP A 206 5.49 -29.76 16.27
N PRO A 207 5.19 -30.63 15.29
CA PRO A 207 4.99 -30.20 13.91
C PRO A 207 3.79 -29.26 13.75
N ASN A 208 2.84 -29.27 14.69
CA ASN A 208 1.64 -28.43 14.64
C ASN A 208 1.95 -26.98 15.08
N PRO A 209 1.84 -25.98 14.18
CA PRO A 209 2.13 -24.58 14.50
C PRO A 209 1.22 -24.02 15.59
N ARG A 210 -0.04 -24.47 15.70
CA ARG A 210 -0.97 -24.00 16.73
C ARG A 210 -0.54 -24.44 18.13
N LYS A 211 -0.06 -25.67 18.26
CA LYS A 211 0.46 -26.17 19.54
C LYS A 211 1.73 -25.43 19.94
N ARG A 212 2.63 -25.16 18.99
CA ARG A 212 3.82 -24.33 19.21
C ARG A 212 3.48 -22.91 19.68
N LEU A 213 2.48 -22.27 19.08
CA LEU A 213 2.01 -20.96 19.53
C LEU A 213 1.43 -21.02 20.96
N GLN A 214 0.63 -22.03 21.26
CA GLN A 214 0.07 -22.21 22.60
C GLN A 214 1.16 -22.44 23.65
N GLU A 215 2.18 -23.25 23.32
CA GLU A 215 3.31 -23.51 24.20
C GLU A 215 4.19 -22.26 24.41
N ALA A 216 4.45 -21.49 23.34
CA ALA A 216 5.16 -20.21 23.43
C ALA A 216 4.39 -19.20 24.29
N LYS A 217 3.07 -19.08 24.07
CA LYS A 217 2.19 -18.24 24.89
C LYS A 217 2.22 -18.66 26.36
N TRP A 218 2.14 -19.96 26.63
CA TRP A 218 2.23 -20.51 27.99
C TRP A 218 3.58 -20.20 28.63
N LYS A 219 4.70 -20.43 27.92
CA LYS A 219 6.05 -20.12 28.41
C LYS A 219 6.23 -18.64 28.72
N LEU A 220 5.73 -17.75 27.85
CA LEU A 220 5.78 -16.31 28.10
C LEU A 220 4.99 -15.95 29.36
N GLN A 221 3.78 -16.49 29.51
CA GLN A 221 2.93 -16.31 30.69
C GLN A 221 3.59 -16.79 31.99
N GLN A 222 4.41 -17.84 31.93
CA GLN A 222 5.16 -18.34 33.09
C GLN A 222 6.41 -17.51 33.38
N SER A 223 7.02 -16.90 32.36
CA SER A 223 8.25 -16.11 32.50
C SER A 223 8.03 -14.67 32.97
N LEU A 224 6.81 -14.16 32.84
CA LEU A 224 6.47 -12.80 33.22
C LEU A 224 5.65 -12.80 34.51
N PRO A 225 6.01 -11.97 35.51
CA PRO A 225 5.15 -11.66 36.64
C PRO A 225 3.75 -11.22 36.20
N SER A 226 2.71 -11.68 36.89
CA SER A 226 1.31 -11.47 36.50
C SER A 226 0.91 -9.99 36.45
N ASP A 227 1.51 -9.16 37.29
CA ASP A 227 1.36 -7.70 37.34
C ASP A 227 1.84 -7.02 36.05
N ILE A 228 2.91 -7.53 35.42
CA ILE A 228 3.40 -7.00 34.14
C ILE A 228 2.45 -7.38 33.01
N LEU A 229 1.93 -8.60 32.99
CA LEU A 229 0.96 -9.04 31.98
C LEU A 229 -0.35 -8.25 32.08
N ASP A 230 -0.83 -7.97 33.29
CA ASP A 230 -2.01 -7.15 33.52
C ASP A 230 -1.77 -5.68 33.10
N GLN A 231 -0.58 -5.13 33.38
CA GLN A 231 -0.23 -3.77 32.96
C GLN A 231 -0.14 -3.65 31.44
N ILE A 232 0.44 -4.65 30.75
CA ILE A 232 0.51 -4.69 29.29
C ILE A 232 -0.89 -4.87 28.69
N GLY A 233 -1.70 -5.80 29.21
CA GLY A 233 -3.06 -6.06 28.70
C GLY A 233 -4.02 -4.89 28.89
N ASN A 234 -3.83 -4.08 29.94
CA ASN A 234 -4.62 -2.87 30.18
C ASN A 234 -4.18 -1.67 29.31
N THR A 235 -2.94 -1.67 28.81
CA THR A 235 -2.35 -0.55 28.06
C THR A 235 -2.30 -0.82 26.55
N TYR A 236 -2.22 -2.09 26.16
CA TYR A 236 -1.93 -2.53 24.80
C TYR A 236 -2.79 -3.74 24.42
N CYS A 237 -3.29 -3.77 23.17
CA CYS A 237 -3.85 -4.99 22.59
C CYS A 237 -2.69 -5.89 22.16
N ILE A 238 -2.51 -7.04 22.83
CA ILE A 238 -1.51 -8.04 22.43
C ILE A 238 -2.12 -8.94 21.36
N SER A 239 -1.72 -8.76 20.10
CA SER A 239 -1.98 -9.72 19.02
C SER A 239 -0.86 -10.76 18.97
N TRP A 240 -1.24 -12.03 18.73
CA TRP A 240 -0.30 -13.14 18.60
C TRP A 240 -0.40 -13.68 17.17
N GLU A 241 0.63 -13.47 16.37
CA GLU A 241 0.69 -13.97 15.00
C GLU A 241 1.79 -15.01 14.85
N ILE A 242 1.49 -16.10 14.13
CA ILE A 242 2.49 -17.10 13.75
C ILE A 242 3.02 -16.71 12.38
N ILE A 243 4.21 -16.10 12.34
CA ILE A 243 4.92 -15.87 11.08
C ILE A 243 5.73 -17.14 10.78
N THR A 244 5.19 -18.02 9.94
CA THR A 244 5.97 -19.12 9.36
C THR A 244 6.60 -18.65 8.05
N HIS A 245 7.92 -18.44 8.00
CA HIS A 245 8.59 -18.27 6.72
C HIS A 245 8.46 -19.55 5.89
N PRO A 246 8.04 -19.49 4.62
CA PRO A 246 8.17 -20.61 3.72
C PRO A 246 9.65 -20.90 3.49
N ARG A 247 10.04 -22.17 3.65
CA ARG A 247 11.38 -22.65 3.27
C ARG A 247 11.47 -22.69 1.74
N SER A 248 12.04 -21.66 1.14
CA SER A 248 12.80 -21.69 -0.13
C SER A 248 13.44 -20.31 -0.28
N CYS A 249 14.75 -20.14 -0.27
CA CYS A 249 15.62 -20.57 -1.36
C CYS A 249 16.90 -21.26 -0.86
N CYS A 250 17.37 -22.19 -1.70
CA CYS A 250 18.68 -22.79 -1.64
C CYS A 250 19.76 -21.70 -1.78
N GLU A 251 20.55 -21.46 -0.73
CA GLU A 251 21.87 -20.89 -0.88
C GLU A 251 22.90 -21.98 -0.58
N THR A 252 23.47 -22.49 -1.66
CA THR A 252 24.70 -23.27 -1.68
C THR A 252 25.84 -22.32 -1.31
N TYR A 253 26.22 -22.26 -0.03
CA TYR A 253 27.52 -21.70 0.33
C TYR A 253 28.60 -22.77 0.17
N ALA A 254 29.44 -22.57 -0.84
CA ALA A 254 30.72 -23.24 -0.96
C ALA A 254 31.55 -22.94 0.31
N SER A 255 32.04 -24.01 0.94
CA SER A 255 32.99 -23.92 2.04
C SER A 255 34.33 -23.43 1.50
N LEU A 256 34.74 -22.22 1.92
CA LEU A 256 36.13 -21.77 1.81
C LEU A 256 36.87 -22.24 3.06
N GLU A 257 37.71 -23.26 2.89
CA GLU A 257 38.65 -23.73 3.91
C GLU A 257 39.71 -22.63 4.17
N LEU A 258 39.85 -22.24 5.44
CA LEU A 258 41.01 -21.46 5.88
C LEU A 258 42.19 -22.42 6.14
N PRO A 259 43.42 -22.08 5.70
CA PRO A 259 44.57 -22.93 5.94
C PRO A 259 44.92 -22.98 7.44
N LYS A 260 45.16 -24.21 7.90
CA LYS A 260 45.69 -24.52 9.23
C LYS A 260 47.07 -23.87 9.41
N LEU A 261 47.18 -22.93 10.34
CA LEU A 261 48.47 -22.50 10.86
C LEU A 261 49.04 -23.61 11.76
N SER A 262 50.05 -24.30 11.24
CA SER A 262 51.05 -25.03 12.04
C SER A 262 51.77 -24.01 12.93
N GLY A 263 52.00 -24.24 14.22
CA GLY A 263 52.91 -25.26 14.75
C GLY A 263 54.19 -24.56 15.23
N GLY A 264 54.21 -24.10 16.49
CA GLY A 264 55.39 -23.52 17.12
C GLY A 264 55.68 -24.18 18.47
N ARG A 265 56.53 -25.21 18.46
CA ARG A 265 57.20 -25.77 19.65
C ARG A 265 58.31 -24.82 20.06
N ALA A 266 58.33 -24.37 21.32
CA ALA A 266 59.55 -23.85 21.96
C ALA A 266 60.13 -24.95 22.85
N SER A 267 61.40 -25.26 22.58
CA SER A 267 62.26 -26.21 23.27
C SER A 267 62.79 -25.63 24.58
N ASN A 268 62.81 -26.45 25.63
CA ASN A 268 63.65 -26.24 26.82
C ASN A 268 65.11 -26.59 26.49
N ALA A 269 66.01 -25.66 26.80
CA ALA A 269 67.40 -25.90 27.20
C ALA A 269 67.82 -24.73 28.09
#